data_AF-A0A5E7V8A1-F1
#
_entry.id   AF-A0A5E7V8A1-F1
#
_cell.length_a   1.000
_cell.length_b   1.000
_cell.length_c   1.000
_cell.angle_alpha   90.00
_cell.angle_beta   90.00
_cell.angle_gamma   90.00
#
_symmetry.space_group_name_H-M   'P 1'
#
loop_
_entity.id
_entity.type
_entity.pdbx_description
1 polymer ?
#
loop_
_entity_poly.entity_id
_entity_poly.type
_entity_poly.pdbx_seq_one_letter_code
_entity_poly.pdbx_strand_id
1 'polypeptide(L)'
;MTQNLPLGGLVSALFLFLSFISVATNGDAMAFTVAMAMSSNDKPKKWLRAFWAIGMGLAAVVLITIGSGGVTALQSFIVITAVPVSLLILPSLWDALRIARHMAREQAV
;
A
#
# COMPACT_ATOMS: atom_id res chain seq x y z
N MET A 1 -15.39 -18.19 -5.70
CA MET A 1 -14.55 -18.54 -6.87
C MET A 1 -13.58 -19.70 -6.60
N THR A 2 -12.87 -19.73 -5.46
CA THR A 2 -11.93 -20.83 -5.10
C THR A 2 -12.57 -22.18 -4.80
N GLN A 3 -13.89 -22.23 -4.53
CA GLN A 3 -14.63 -23.50 -4.33
C GLN A 3 -14.87 -24.31 -5.61
N ASN A 4 -14.62 -23.74 -6.80
CA ASN A 4 -14.77 -24.44 -8.09
C ASN A 4 -13.48 -25.10 -8.59
N LEU A 5 -12.37 -25.02 -7.83
CA LEU A 5 -11.14 -25.72 -8.18
C LEU A 5 -11.11 -27.12 -7.55
N PRO A 6 -10.60 -28.15 -8.27
CA PRO A 6 -10.35 -29.46 -7.66
C PRO A 6 -9.36 -29.26 -6.50
N LEU A 7 -9.70 -29.71 -5.29
CA LEU A 7 -9.04 -29.38 -4.01
C LEU A 7 -9.35 -27.97 -3.44
N GLY A 8 -10.55 -27.44 -3.69
CA GLY A 8 -10.99 -26.10 -3.23
C GLY A 8 -10.81 -25.83 -1.73
N GLY A 9 -10.83 -26.85 -0.87
CA GLY A 9 -10.50 -26.71 0.56
C GLY A 9 -9.04 -26.31 0.83
N LEU A 10 -8.09 -26.97 0.17
CA LEU A 10 -6.66 -26.67 0.29
C LEU A 10 -6.30 -25.34 -0.39
N VAL A 11 -6.87 -25.09 -1.57
CA VAL A 11 -6.64 -23.84 -2.32
C VAL A 11 -7.19 -22.63 -1.56
N SER A 12 -8.35 -22.75 -0.90
CA SER A 12 -8.90 -21.65 -0.08
C SER A 12 -8.04 -21.36 1.14
N ALA A 13 -7.49 -22.38 1.80
CA ALA A 13 -6.55 -22.20 2.91
C ALA A 13 -5.26 -21.49 2.48
N LEU A 14 -4.67 -21.90 1.34
CA LEU A 14 -3.51 -21.22 0.76
C LEU A 14 -3.80 -19.78 0.35
N PHE A 15 -4.99 -19.51 -0.20
CA PHE A 15 -5.42 -18.16 -0.58
C PHE A 15 -5.56 -17.24 0.63
N LEU A 16 -6.13 -17.74 1.74
CA LEU A 16 -6.21 -17.00 2.99
C LEU A 16 -4.82 -16.64 3.51
N PHE A 17 -3.90 -17.61 3.52
CA PHE A 17 -2.53 -17.40 3.98
C PHE A 17 -1.78 -16.38 3.11
N LEU A 18 -1.91 -16.50 1.79
CA LEU A 18 -1.33 -15.55 0.83
C LEU A 18 -1.92 -14.14 1.01
N SER A 19 -3.24 -14.04 1.18
CA SER A 19 -3.91 -12.76 1.39
C SER A 19 -3.44 -12.10 2.68
N PHE A 20 -3.29 -12.88 3.75
CA PHE A 20 -2.76 -12.40 5.02
C PHE A 20 -1.34 -11.86 4.88
N ILE A 21 -0.43 -12.61 4.24
CA ILE A 21 0.95 -12.16 4.03
C ILE A 21 1.00 -10.92 3.12
N SER A 22 0.19 -10.88 2.06
CA SER A 22 0.13 -9.73 1.14
C SER A 22 -0.31 -8.46 1.86
N VAL A 23 -1.33 -8.55 2.71
CA VAL A 23 -1.77 -7.43 3.55
C VAL A 23 -0.69 -7.05 4.56
N ALA A 24 -0.06 -8.01 5.23
CA ALA A 24 1.01 -7.74 6.20
C ALA A 24 2.22 -7.06 5.56
N THR A 25 2.63 -7.50 4.37
CA THR A 25 3.77 -6.94 3.63
C THR A 25 3.46 -5.54 3.11
N ASN A 26 2.26 -5.34 2.56
CA ASN A 26 1.82 -4.01 2.11
C ASN A 26 1.69 -3.04 3.30
N GLY A 27 1.16 -3.52 4.44
CA GLY A 27 1.08 -2.74 5.67
C GLY A 27 2.45 -2.34 6.21
N ASP A 28 3.43 -3.24 6.20
CA ASP A 28 4.81 -2.93 6.61
C ASP A 28 5.45 -1.89 5.68
N ALA A 29 5.24 -1.99 4.37
CA ALA A 29 5.73 -1.01 3.40
C ALA A 29 5.13 0.38 3.63
N MET A 30 3.81 0.48 3.89
CA MET A 30 3.14 1.74 4.21
C MET A 30 3.62 2.34 5.54
N ALA A 31 3.81 1.50 6.58
CA ALA A 31 4.34 1.96 7.86
C ALA A 31 5.78 2.51 7.70
N PHE A 32 6.58 1.83 6.87
CA PHE A 32 7.94 2.22 6.57
C PHE A 32 8.02 3.54 5.81
N THR A 33 7.22 3.76 4.77
CA THR A 33 7.23 5.04 4.02
C THR A 33 6.82 6.22 4.89
N VAL A 34 5.82 6.04 5.75
CA VAL A 34 5.39 7.07 6.73
C VAL A 34 6.53 7.36 7.72
N ALA A 35 7.14 6.32 8.30
CA ALA A 35 8.26 6.48 9.22
C ALA A 35 9.48 7.16 8.57
N MET A 36 9.75 6.87 7.29
CA MET A 36 10.81 7.52 6.50
C MET A 36 10.48 8.99 6.21
N ALA A 37 9.23 9.31 5.85
CA ALA A 37 8.81 10.69 5.59
C ALA A 37 8.93 11.59 6.84
N MET A 38 8.78 11.03 8.05
CA MET A 38 8.95 11.77 9.31
C MET A 38 10.37 11.73 9.87
N SER A 39 11.27 10.91 9.32
CA SER A 39 12.65 10.77 9.80
C SER A 39 13.61 11.42 8.82
N SER A 40 14.21 12.56 9.21
CA SER A 40 15.26 13.23 8.41
C SER A 40 16.62 12.49 8.41
N ASN A 41 16.72 11.33 9.07
CA ASN A 41 17.92 10.53 9.18
C ASN A 41 17.65 9.09 8.74
N ASP A 42 18.62 8.50 8.01
CA ASP A 42 18.60 7.21 7.27
C ASP A 42 18.20 5.95 8.04
N LYS A 43 17.86 6.04 9.34
CA LYS A 43 17.44 4.91 10.18
C LYS A 43 16.30 5.30 11.11
N PRO A 44 15.03 5.13 10.69
CA PRO A 44 13.90 5.41 11.57
C PRO A 44 13.96 4.52 12.82
N LYS A 45 13.77 5.13 13.99
CA LYS A 45 13.79 4.44 15.29
C LYS A 45 12.73 3.33 15.27
N LYS A 46 13.10 2.08 15.58
CA LYS A 46 12.21 0.90 15.58
C LYS A 46 10.90 1.11 16.35
N TRP A 47 10.93 1.94 17.40
CA TRP A 47 9.76 2.32 18.19
C TRP A 47 8.72 3.14 17.42
N LEU A 48 9.16 4.06 16.53
CA LEU A 48 8.25 4.86 15.71
C LEU A 48 7.54 3.97 14.68
N ARG A 49 8.25 3.01 14.09
CA ARG A 49 7.66 2.01 13.19
C ARG A 49 6.59 1.17 13.88
N ALA A 50 6.86 0.70 15.10
CA ALA A 50 5.90 -0.07 15.89
C ALA A 50 4.65 0.76 16.27
N PHE A 51 4.84 2.03 16.66
CA PHE A 51 3.73 2.94 16.96
C PHE A 51 2.79 3.11 15.77
N TRP A 52 3.33 3.40 14.58
CA TRP A 52 2.52 3.56 13.36
C TRP A 52 1.91 2.25 12.87
N ALA A 53 2.61 1.12 12.99
CA ALA A 53 2.06 -0.20 12.65
C ALA A 53 0.86 -0.56 13.54
N ILE A 54 0.96 -0.33 14.85
CA ILE A 54 -0.14 -0.57 15.80
C ILE A 54 -1.30 0.40 15.55
N GLY A 55 -1.00 1.68 15.30
CA GLY A 55 -2.02 2.69 14.99
C GLY A 55 -2.82 2.37 13.72
N MET A 56 -2.15 1.93 12.65
CA MET A 56 -2.82 1.50 11.42
C MET A 56 -3.62 0.20 11.62
N GLY A 57 -3.09 -0.75 12.40
CA GLY A 57 -3.83 -1.97 12.75
C GLY A 57 -5.11 -1.67 13.53
N LEU A 58 -5.04 -0.75 14.49
CA LEU A 58 -6.21 -0.33 15.27
C LEU A 58 -7.25 0.39 14.39
N ALA A 59 -6.79 1.29 13.52
CA ALA A 59 -7.67 1.98 12.57
C ALA A 59 -8.37 0.98 11.62
N ALA A 60 -7.66 -0.05 11.16
CA ALA A 60 -8.24 -1.10 10.32
C ALA A 60 -9.33 -1.89 11.06
N VAL A 61 -9.09 -2.27 12.33
CA VAL A 61 -10.09 -2.96 13.15
C VAL A 61 -11.36 -2.10 13.30
N VAL A 62 -11.20 -0.81 13.62
CA VAL A 62 -12.33 0.12 13.78
C VAL A 62 -13.12 0.25 12.47
N LEU A 63 -12.44 0.38 11.32
CA LEU A 63 -13.09 0.47 10.02
C LEU A 63 -13.89 -0.78 9.66
N ILE A 64 -13.35 -1.97 9.96
CA ILE A 64 -14.05 -3.24 9.73
C ILE A 64 -15.33 -3.32 10.59
N THR A 65 -15.27 -2.86 11.84
CA THR A 65 -16.43 -2.91 12.74
C THR A 65 -17.61 -2.04 12.31
N ILE A 66 -17.38 -1.01 11.49
CA ILE A 66 -18.44 -0.11 10.96
C ILE A 66 -19.18 -0.74 9.75
N GLY A 67 -18.62 -1.79 9.15
CA GLY A 67 -19.34 -2.86 8.45
C GLY A 67 -20.07 -2.53 7.13
N SER A 68 -21.15 -1.74 7.17
CA SER A 68 -22.11 -1.63 6.05
C SER A 68 -22.10 -0.28 5.33
N GLY A 69 -21.80 0.81 6.03
CA GLY A 69 -21.53 2.13 5.43
C GLY A 69 -20.04 2.38 5.15
N GLY A 70 -19.17 1.56 5.75
CA GLY A 70 -17.73 1.73 5.72
C GLY A 70 -17.10 1.53 4.35
N VAL A 71 -17.56 0.57 3.53
CA VAL A 71 -16.93 0.28 2.23
C VAL A 71 -17.17 1.40 1.22
N THR A 72 -18.41 1.89 1.12
CA THR A 72 -18.73 3.02 0.23
C THR A 72 -18.07 4.31 0.71
N ALA A 73 -18.08 4.57 2.02
CA ALA A 73 -17.37 5.73 2.59
C ALA A 73 -15.84 5.63 2.40
N LEU A 74 -15.27 4.43 2.56
CA LEU A 74 -13.86 4.15 2.33
C LEU A 74 -13.50 4.32 0.86
N GLN A 75 -14.36 3.88 -0.07
CA GLN A 75 -14.16 4.08 -1.49
C GLN A 75 -14.14 5.58 -1.85
N SER A 76 -15.09 6.36 -1.34
CA SER A 76 -15.10 7.81 -1.55
C SER A 76 -13.87 8.48 -0.94
N PHE A 77 -13.45 8.07 0.26
CA PHE A 77 -12.26 8.60 0.92
C PHE A 77 -10.98 8.29 0.13
N ILE A 78 -10.83 7.06 -0.36
CA ILE A 78 -9.71 6.66 -1.22
C ILE A 78 -9.68 7.52 -2.49
N VAL A 79 -10.82 7.73 -3.15
CA VAL A 79 -10.88 8.56 -4.37
C VAL A 79 -10.51 10.02 -4.06
N ILE A 80 -11.09 10.61 -3.00
CA ILE A 80 -10.85 12.01 -2.63
C ILE A 80 -9.38 12.24 -2.27
N THR A 81 -8.72 11.28 -1.61
CA THR A 81 -7.29 11.37 -1.28
C THR A 81 -6.38 11.01 -2.45
N ALA A 82 -6.81 10.13 -3.36
CA ALA A 82 -6.05 9.76 -4.54
C ALA A 82 -5.99 10.88 -5.59
N VAL A 83 -7.04 11.71 -5.72
CA VAL A 83 -7.06 12.83 -6.68
C VAL A 83 -5.88 13.80 -6.49
N PRO A 84 -5.62 14.41 -5.31
CA PRO A 84 -4.49 15.30 -5.12
C PRO A 84 -3.13 14.57 -5.25
N VAL A 85 -3.04 13.31 -4.81
CA VAL A 85 -1.83 12.50 -4.97
C VAL A 85 -1.53 12.24 -6.45
N SER A 86 -2.55 11.96 -7.26
CA SER A 86 -2.37 11.76 -8.71
C SER A 86 -1.91 13.03 -9.44
N LEU A 87 -2.40 14.20 -9.03
CA LEU A 87 -1.91 15.49 -9.53
C LEU A 87 -0.45 15.74 -9.16
N LEU A 88 0.02 15.27 -7.99
CA LEU A 88 1.42 15.33 -7.61
C LEU A 88 2.31 14.36 -8.40
N ILE A 89 1.80 13.17 -8.75
CA ILE A 89 2.56 12.16 -9.51
C ILE A 89 2.64 12.50 -11.00
N LEU A 90 1.66 13.23 -11.56
CA LEU A 90 1.62 13.61 -12.97
C LEU A 90 2.92 14.30 -13.47
N PRO A 91 3.44 15.36 -12.80
CA PRO A 91 4.72 15.96 -13.14
C PRO A 91 5.90 15.00 -12.98
N SER A 92 5.95 14.23 -11.89
CA SER A 92 7.06 13.30 -11.64
C SER A 92 7.10 12.18 -12.67
N LEU A 93 5.95 11.75 -13.20
CA LEU A 93 5.84 10.76 -14.26
C LEU A 93 6.38 11.30 -15.59
N TRP A 94 6.13 12.58 -15.88
CA TRP A 94 6.67 13.24 -17.07
C TRP A 94 8.19 13.41 -16.99
N ASP A 95 8.70 13.80 -15.82
CA ASP A 95 10.15 13.87 -15.58
C ASP A 95 10.81 12.50 -15.58
N ALA A 96 10.18 11.47 -15.00
CA ALA A 96 10.69 10.10 -15.05
C ALA A 96 10.78 9.59 -16.50
N LEU A 97 9.79 9.86 -17.35
CA LEU A 97 9.85 9.54 -18.78
C LEU A 97 10.94 10.34 -19.50
N ARG A 98 11.13 11.62 -19.15
CA ARG A 98 12.19 12.46 -19.72
C ARG A 98 13.57 11.96 -19.33
N ILE A 99 13.79 11.62 -18.07
CA ILE A 99 15.04 11.08 -17.54
C ILE A 99 15.32 9.69 -18.12
N ALA A 100 14.29 8.83 -18.24
CA ALA A 100 14.42 7.55 -18.93
C ALA A 100 14.84 7.71 -20.40
N ARG A 101 14.31 8.73 -21.11
CA ARG A 101 14.75 9.06 -22.48
C ARG A 101 16.16 9.64 -22.54
N HIS A 102 16.58 10.41 -21.54
CA HIS A 102 17.95 10.90 -21.44
C HIS A 102 18.93 9.75 -21.16
N MET A 103 18.63 8.88 -20.19
CA MET A 103 19.44 7.69 -19.92
C MET A 103 19.48 6.71 -21.09
N ALA A 104 18.39 6.55 -21.85
CA ALA A 104 18.39 5.74 -23.07
C ALA A 104 19.31 6.32 -24.17
N ARG A 105 19.46 7.65 -24.24
CA ARG A 105 20.41 8.30 -25.16
C ARG A 105 21.86 8.22 -24.67
N GLU A 106 22.07 8.25 -23.36
CA GLU A 106 23.41 8.15 -22.74
C GLU A 106 23.93 6.71 -22.70
N GLN A 107 23.05 5.71 -22.55
CA GLN A 107 23.42 4.30 -22.50
C GLN A 107 23.54 3.62 -23.86
N ALA A 108 23.27 4.33 -24.96
CA ALA A 108 23.51 3.91 -26.35
C ALA A 108 23.32 2.40 -26.59
N VAL A 109 22.05 1.99 -26.70
CA VAL A 109 21.66 1.05 -27.76
C VAL A 109 21.20 1.88 -28.95
#